data_AF-A0A7S0P262-F1
#
_entry.id   AF-A0A7S0P262-F1
#
_cell.length_a   1.000
_cell.length_b   1.000
_cell.length_c   1.000
_cell.angle_alpha   90.00
_cell.angle_beta   90.00
_cell.angle_gamma   90.00
#
_symmetry.space_group_name_H-M   'P 1'
#
loop_
_entity.id
_entity.type
_entity.pdbx_description
1 polymer ?
#
loop_
_entity_poly.entity_id
_entity_poly.type
_entity_poly.pdbx_seq_one_letter_code
_entity_poly.pdbx_strand_id
1 'polypeptide(L)'
;VLTAALSPCERLRMKLAEHMLAVPRPCLAAHVRRTDHWRLAKLMGNDAFWPHVAEIAQQIRSLLGRRRLSSWLLSTDCDDVHELEVLRGIEGLVSDELLLEGEDAVASAVLHMWMCASADFFVGTMGSMFTEYIERFRLSNGRHVDHSFFSLLAPSPTAPPCPPPADTPPTP
;
A
#
# COMPACT_ATOMS: atom_id res chain seq x y z
N VAL A 1 -0.46 13.77 21.69
CA VAL A 1 -1.05 12.80 22.65
C VAL A 1 -1.12 11.40 22.05
N LEU A 2 -1.77 11.20 20.89
CA LEU A 2 -1.89 9.88 20.25
C LEU A 2 -0.55 9.22 19.90
N THR A 3 0.36 9.95 19.24
CA THR A 3 1.70 9.44 18.89
C THR A 3 2.48 9.01 20.13
N ALA A 4 2.40 9.77 21.23
CA ALA A 4 3.07 9.42 22.48
C ALA A 4 2.46 8.17 23.15
N ALA A 5 1.14 7.97 23.02
CA ALA A 5 0.45 6.81 23.59
C ALA A 5 0.69 5.51 22.81
N LEU A 6 1.00 5.60 21.51
CA LEU A 6 1.22 4.45 20.62
C LEU A 6 2.67 4.36 20.12
N SER A 7 3.59 5.08 20.76
CA SER A 7 5.03 4.92 20.53
C SER A 7 5.46 3.50 20.89
N PRO A 8 6.25 2.81 20.05
CA PRO A 8 6.76 1.49 20.39
C PRO A 8 7.66 1.59 21.63
N CYS A 9 7.70 0.52 22.44
CA CYS A 9 8.68 0.43 23.51
C CYS A 9 10.11 0.42 22.93
N GLU A 10 11.10 0.70 23.75
CA GLU A 10 12.50 0.81 23.32
C GLU A 10 12.99 -0.39 22.51
N ARG A 11 12.66 -1.60 22.96
CA ARG A 11 12.98 -2.85 22.25
C ARG A 11 12.49 -2.85 20.80
N LEU A 12 11.20 -2.52 20.58
CA LEU A 12 10.61 -2.46 19.25
C LEU A 12 11.17 -1.30 18.42
N ARG A 13 11.46 -0.15 19.05
CA ARG A 13 12.08 0.98 18.35
C ARG A 13 13.47 0.64 17.82
N MET A 14 14.29 -0.04 18.62
CA MET A 14 15.63 -0.47 18.21
C MET A 14 15.57 -1.43 17.03
N LYS A 15 14.72 -2.46 17.13
CA LYS A 15 14.52 -3.44 16.06
C LYS A 15 14.03 -2.80 14.76
N LEU A 16 13.07 -1.88 14.87
CA LEU A 16 12.59 -1.10 13.73
C LEU A 16 13.70 -0.22 13.13
N ALA A 17 14.49 0.46 13.96
CA ALA A 17 15.57 1.32 13.48
C ALA A 17 16.63 0.53 12.70
N GLU A 18 17.06 -0.61 13.23
CA GLU A 18 17.99 -1.53 12.56
C GLU A 18 17.45 -2.01 11.21
N HIS A 19 16.18 -2.45 11.18
CA HIS A 19 15.54 -2.84 9.94
C HIS A 19 15.48 -1.68 8.93
N MET A 20 15.03 -0.49 9.37
CA MET A 20 14.86 0.67 8.49
C MET A 20 16.18 1.26 7.96
N LEU A 21 17.31 1.00 8.64
CA LEU A 21 18.66 1.34 8.15
C LEU A 21 19.07 0.46 6.95
N ALA A 22 18.60 -0.80 6.90
CA ALA A 22 18.89 -1.73 5.82
C ALA A 22 17.98 -1.54 4.58
N VAL A 23 16.83 -0.84 4.72
CA VAL A 23 15.88 -0.61 3.64
C VAL A 23 16.44 0.36 2.58
N PRO A 24 16.63 -0.07 1.31
CA PRO A 24 17.10 0.81 0.24
C PRO A 24 16.13 1.96 -0.04
N ARG A 25 16.64 3.19 -0.04
CA ARG A 25 15.84 4.42 -0.25
C ARG A 25 15.97 4.94 -1.69
N PRO A 26 14.97 5.68 -2.21
CA PRO A 26 13.67 5.95 -1.61
C PRO A 26 12.76 4.71 -1.66
N CYS A 27 11.97 4.48 -0.60
CA CYS A 27 11.10 3.31 -0.47
C CYS A 27 9.60 3.66 -0.37
N LEU A 28 8.78 2.74 -0.86
CA LEU A 28 7.32 2.74 -0.67
C LEU A 28 6.94 1.83 0.50
N ALA A 29 6.03 2.25 1.36
CA ALA A 29 5.29 1.32 2.22
C ALA A 29 3.85 1.15 1.71
N ALA A 30 3.39 -0.09 1.68
CA ALA A 30 2.04 -0.46 1.31
C ALA A 30 1.33 -1.13 2.49
N HIS A 31 0.18 -0.60 2.90
CA HIS A 31 -0.72 -1.30 3.82
C HIS A 31 -1.91 -1.91 3.07
N VAL A 32 -1.98 -3.24 3.06
CA VAL A 32 -2.98 -4.04 2.33
C VAL A 32 -3.85 -4.80 3.34
N ARG A 33 -5.06 -4.29 3.61
CA ARG A 33 -6.04 -4.90 4.52
C ARG A 33 -6.93 -5.90 3.76
N ARG A 34 -6.94 -7.17 4.19
CA ARG A 34 -7.65 -8.27 3.51
C ARG A 34 -8.67 -9.05 4.36
N THR A 35 -8.47 -9.32 5.64
CA THR A 35 -9.28 -10.33 6.35
C THR A 35 -10.80 -10.09 6.33
N ASP A 36 -11.25 -8.90 6.73
CA ASP A 36 -12.68 -8.58 6.87
C ASP A 36 -13.15 -7.36 6.07
N HIS A 37 -12.22 -6.69 5.39
CA HIS A 37 -12.48 -5.39 4.76
C HIS A 37 -13.43 -5.46 3.57
N TRP A 38 -13.56 -6.64 2.94
CA TRP A 38 -14.58 -6.92 1.93
C TRP A 38 -16.01 -6.63 2.45
N ARG A 39 -16.23 -6.80 3.77
CA ARG A 39 -17.54 -6.53 4.38
C ARG A 39 -17.85 -5.03 4.38
N LEU A 40 -16.83 -4.17 4.51
CA LEU A 40 -17.01 -2.73 4.37
C LEU A 40 -17.47 -2.38 2.95
N ALA A 41 -16.81 -2.92 1.92
CA ALA A 41 -17.22 -2.72 0.52
C ALA A 41 -18.68 -3.12 0.30
N LYS A 42 -19.09 -4.29 0.82
CA LYS A 42 -20.47 -4.78 0.75
C LYS A 42 -21.46 -3.85 1.46
N LEU A 43 -21.14 -3.38 2.66
CA LEU A 43 -22.03 -2.51 3.45
C LEU A 43 -22.14 -1.10 2.87
N MET A 44 -21.08 -0.60 2.25
CA MET A 44 -21.05 0.71 1.61
C MET A 44 -21.57 0.68 0.16
N GLY A 45 -21.79 -0.51 -0.41
CA GLY A 45 -22.18 -0.67 -1.81
C GLY A 45 -21.13 -0.11 -2.79
N ASN A 46 -19.84 -0.21 -2.44
CA ASN A 46 -18.76 0.38 -3.21
C ASN A 46 -17.53 -0.53 -3.22
N ASP A 47 -17.26 -1.15 -4.37
CA ASP A 47 -16.18 -2.10 -4.54
C ASP A 47 -14.78 -1.46 -4.50
N ALA A 48 -14.67 -0.12 -4.58
CA ALA A 48 -13.39 0.57 -4.45
C ALA A 48 -12.74 0.37 -3.06
N PHE A 49 -13.51 -0.01 -2.04
CA PHE A 49 -12.97 -0.39 -0.73
C PHE A 49 -12.31 -1.78 -0.74
N TRP A 50 -12.50 -2.58 -1.79
CA TRP A 50 -12.01 -3.96 -1.89
C TRP A 50 -11.38 -4.26 -3.26
N PRO A 51 -10.26 -3.60 -3.62
CA PRO A 51 -9.59 -3.86 -4.88
C PRO A 51 -9.03 -5.29 -4.96
N HIS A 52 -8.92 -5.84 -6.17
CA HIS A 52 -8.35 -7.16 -6.40
C HIS A 52 -6.83 -7.13 -6.19
N VAL A 53 -6.27 -8.24 -5.69
CA VAL A 53 -4.81 -8.32 -5.41
C VAL A 53 -3.95 -8.01 -6.64
N ALA A 54 -4.40 -8.41 -7.84
CA ALA A 54 -3.70 -8.12 -9.09
C ALA A 54 -3.61 -6.61 -9.38
N GLU A 55 -4.67 -5.86 -9.07
CA GLU A 55 -4.73 -4.41 -9.25
C GLU A 55 -3.88 -3.68 -8.21
N ILE A 56 -3.86 -4.17 -6.97
CA ILE A 56 -2.96 -3.71 -5.91
C ILE A 56 -1.51 -3.89 -6.36
N ALA A 57 -1.15 -5.09 -6.84
CA ALA A 57 0.18 -5.38 -7.32
C ALA A 57 0.58 -4.51 -8.52
N GLN A 58 -0.34 -4.27 -9.46
CA GLN A 58 -0.11 -3.37 -10.59
C GLN A 58 0.11 -1.92 -10.13
N GLN A 59 -0.66 -1.43 -9.15
CA GLN A 59 -0.48 -0.09 -8.60
C GLN A 59 0.86 0.07 -7.89
N ILE A 60 1.29 -0.92 -7.11
CA ILE A 60 2.61 -0.93 -6.47
C ILE A 60 3.71 -0.84 -7.54
N ARG A 61 3.67 -1.71 -8.57
CA ARG A 61 4.65 -1.67 -9.69
C ARG A 61 4.66 -0.31 -10.39
N SER A 62 3.49 0.27 -10.63
CA SER A 62 3.36 1.59 -11.26
C SER A 62 3.98 2.69 -10.38
N LEU A 63 3.73 2.67 -9.07
CA LEU A 63 4.30 3.63 -8.12
C LEU A 63 5.83 3.50 -8.04
N LEU A 64 6.35 2.27 -7.94
CA LEU A 64 7.78 1.99 -7.96
C LEU A 64 8.45 2.58 -9.21
N GLY A 65 7.90 2.31 -10.39
CA GLY A 65 8.46 2.80 -11.66
C GLY A 65 8.34 4.32 -11.82
N ARG A 66 7.14 4.90 -11.60
CA ARG A 66 6.89 6.34 -11.81
C ARG A 66 7.69 7.22 -10.85
N ARG A 67 7.88 6.76 -9.61
CA ARG A 67 8.64 7.51 -8.58
C ARG A 67 10.11 7.07 -8.47
N ARG A 68 10.56 6.12 -9.30
CA ARG A 68 11.92 5.57 -9.31
C ARG A 68 12.36 5.10 -7.92
N LEU A 69 11.52 4.28 -7.29
CA LEU A 69 11.75 3.79 -5.93
C LEU A 69 12.66 2.56 -5.96
N SER A 70 13.58 2.49 -5.01
CA SER A 70 14.58 1.42 -4.93
C SER A 70 14.04 0.15 -4.29
N SER A 71 13.01 0.28 -3.44
CA SER A 71 12.42 -0.83 -2.70
C SER A 71 11.00 -0.52 -2.24
N TRP A 72 10.33 -1.54 -1.71
CA TRP A 72 9.07 -1.36 -1.00
C TRP A 72 8.90 -2.33 0.18
N LEU A 73 7.96 -1.98 1.06
CA LEU A 73 7.63 -2.65 2.31
C LEU A 73 6.14 -3.02 2.30
N LEU A 74 5.81 -4.20 2.82
CA LEU A 74 4.44 -4.70 2.90
C LEU A 74 3.99 -4.79 4.36
N SER A 75 2.86 -4.19 4.68
CA SER A 75 2.08 -4.49 5.88
C SER A 75 0.74 -5.06 5.44
N THR A 76 0.43 -6.28 5.88
CA THR A 76 -0.82 -6.94 5.51
C THR A 76 -1.26 -7.93 6.58
N ASP A 77 -2.57 -8.12 6.67
CA ASP A 77 -3.22 -9.18 7.43
C ASP A 77 -3.84 -10.26 6.52
N CYS A 78 -3.38 -10.32 5.27
CA CYS A 78 -3.74 -11.35 4.30
C CYS A 78 -3.16 -12.70 4.73
N ASP A 79 -4.00 -13.72 4.76
CA ASP A 79 -3.66 -15.12 5.02
C ASP A 79 -3.83 -16.02 3.78
N ASP A 80 -4.47 -15.52 2.72
CA ASP A 80 -4.58 -16.23 1.44
C ASP A 80 -3.19 -16.38 0.77
N VAL A 81 -2.78 -17.63 0.57
CA VAL A 81 -1.46 -17.99 0.03
C VAL A 81 -1.27 -17.45 -1.38
N HIS A 82 -2.30 -17.51 -2.23
CA HIS A 82 -2.21 -17.06 -3.61
C HIS A 82 -2.08 -15.53 -3.69
N GLU A 83 -2.86 -14.80 -2.90
CA GLU A 83 -2.73 -13.35 -2.82
C GLU A 83 -1.36 -12.93 -2.28
N LEU A 84 -0.85 -13.62 -1.26
CA LEU A 84 0.48 -13.38 -0.71
C LEU A 84 1.58 -13.67 -1.75
N GLU A 85 1.47 -14.72 -2.55
CA GLU A 85 2.41 -15.00 -3.65
C GLU A 85 2.44 -13.86 -4.66
N VAL A 86 1.27 -13.32 -5.04
CA VAL A 86 1.17 -12.19 -5.98
C VAL A 86 1.82 -10.93 -5.41
N LEU A 87 1.57 -10.60 -4.15
CA LEU A 87 2.14 -9.43 -3.49
C LEU A 87 3.65 -9.59 -3.26
N ARG A 88 4.09 -10.74 -2.74
CA ARG A 88 5.50 -11.01 -2.45
C ARG A 88 6.35 -11.23 -3.70
N GLY A 89 5.72 -11.56 -4.82
CA GLY A 89 6.37 -11.67 -6.13
C GLY A 89 6.70 -10.34 -6.81
N ILE A 90 6.37 -9.18 -6.20
CA ILE A 90 6.75 -7.86 -6.75
C ILE A 90 8.21 -7.57 -6.39
N GLU A 91 9.02 -7.33 -7.41
CA GLU A 91 10.44 -7.01 -7.27
C GLU A 91 10.68 -5.82 -6.31
N GLY A 92 11.79 -5.88 -5.58
CA GLY A 92 12.20 -4.84 -4.63
C GLY A 92 11.47 -4.89 -3.29
N LEU A 93 10.66 -5.93 -3.01
CA LEU A 93 10.11 -6.14 -1.67
C LEU A 93 11.24 -6.43 -0.68
N VAL A 94 11.28 -5.67 0.41
CA VAL A 94 12.17 -5.96 1.54
C VAL A 94 11.47 -6.92 2.51
N SER A 95 12.13 -8.01 2.84
CA SER A 95 11.64 -8.99 3.82
C SER A 95 11.58 -8.41 5.22
N ASP A 96 10.48 -8.64 5.92
CA ASP A 96 10.23 -8.27 7.31
C ASP A 96 10.44 -9.43 8.30
N GLU A 97 10.92 -10.59 7.84
CA GLU A 97 11.08 -11.78 8.68
C GLU A 97 11.92 -11.51 9.95
N LEU A 98 13.08 -10.86 9.79
CA LEU A 98 13.94 -10.48 10.92
C LEU A 98 13.32 -9.38 11.78
N LEU A 99 12.50 -8.51 11.20
CA LEU A 99 11.78 -7.48 11.96
C LEU A 99 10.77 -8.13 12.91
N LEU A 100 10.11 -9.22 12.49
CA LEU A 100 9.04 -9.87 13.24
C LEU A 100 9.52 -11.08 14.08
N GLU A 101 10.77 -11.51 13.93
CA GLU A 101 11.29 -12.70 14.63
C GLU A 101 11.12 -12.61 16.16
N GLY A 102 10.39 -13.57 16.74
CA GLY A 102 10.14 -13.63 18.18
C GLY A 102 9.10 -12.63 18.72
N GLU A 103 8.39 -11.92 17.83
CA GLU A 103 7.29 -11.02 18.22
C GLU A 103 5.94 -11.73 18.19
N ASP A 104 5.03 -11.31 19.08
CA ASP A 104 3.62 -11.68 18.97
C ASP A 104 2.89 -10.82 17.91
N ALA A 105 1.62 -11.14 17.67
CA ALA A 105 0.80 -10.47 16.66
C ALA A 105 0.60 -8.97 16.95
N VAL A 106 0.53 -8.56 18.22
CA VAL A 106 0.33 -7.16 18.61
C VAL A 106 1.61 -6.36 18.39
N ALA A 107 2.74 -6.89 18.84
CA ALA A 107 4.05 -6.31 18.59
C ALA A 107 4.35 -6.21 17.08
N SER A 108 3.99 -7.24 16.31
CA SER A 108 4.12 -7.26 14.84
C SER A 108 3.29 -6.15 14.18
N ALA A 109 2.03 -6.00 14.59
CA ALA A 109 1.16 -4.93 14.09
C ALA A 109 1.72 -3.53 14.41
N VAL A 110 2.27 -3.33 15.61
CA VAL A 110 2.93 -2.06 15.98
C VAL A 110 4.18 -1.82 15.12
N LEU A 111 5.04 -2.82 14.93
CA LEU A 111 6.24 -2.71 14.09
C LEU A 111 5.87 -2.35 12.65
N HIS A 112 4.92 -3.04 12.05
CA HIS A 112 4.41 -2.75 10.71
C HIS A 112 3.84 -1.33 10.59
N MET A 113 3.05 -0.88 11.56
CA MET A 113 2.48 0.45 11.57
C MET A 113 3.58 1.52 11.52
N TRP A 114 4.61 1.37 12.35
CA TRP A 114 5.72 2.32 12.44
C TRP A 114 6.73 2.18 11.29
N MET A 115 6.87 0.98 10.72
CA MET A 115 7.60 0.73 9.47
C MET A 115 6.96 1.52 8.32
N CYS A 116 5.65 1.41 8.13
CA CYS A 116 4.94 2.19 7.12
C CYS A 116 5.02 3.69 7.38
N ALA A 117 4.95 4.10 8.65
CA ALA A 117 5.07 5.50 9.03
C ALA A 117 6.47 6.08 8.77
N SER A 118 7.50 5.24 8.63
CA SER A 118 8.91 5.64 8.44
C SER A 118 9.40 5.57 7.00
N ALA A 119 8.58 5.06 6.07
CA ALA A 119 8.89 5.02 4.65
C ALA A 119 8.83 6.42 4.00
N ASP A 120 9.42 6.57 2.82
CA ASP A 120 9.41 7.84 2.08
C ASP A 120 8.03 8.10 1.49
N PHE A 121 7.46 7.08 0.84
CA PHE A 121 6.10 7.08 0.31
C PHE A 121 5.20 6.08 1.04
N PHE A 122 3.90 6.34 1.05
CA PHE A 122 2.93 5.45 1.66
C PHE A 122 1.67 5.34 0.80
N VAL A 123 1.19 4.12 0.62
CA VAL A 123 -0.11 3.81 0.03
C VAL A 123 -0.88 2.87 0.96
N GLY A 124 -2.15 3.17 1.20
CA GLY A 124 -2.97 2.45 2.17
C GLY A 124 -4.20 1.80 1.57
N THR A 125 -4.94 1.10 2.42
CA THR A 125 -6.26 0.58 2.09
C THR A 125 -7.32 1.58 2.51
N MET A 126 -8.16 2.01 1.57
CA MET A 126 -9.21 3.00 1.82
C MET A 126 -10.18 2.52 2.91
N GLY A 127 -10.52 3.39 3.87
CA GLY A 127 -11.44 3.07 4.97
C GLY A 127 -10.86 2.19 6.08
N SER A 128 -9.56 1.85 6.04
CA SER A 128 -8.91 1.12 7.13
C SER A 128 -8.44 2.08 8.23
N MET A 129 -8.93 1.88 9.46
CA MET A 129 -8.45 2.62 10.64
C MET A 129 -6.94 2.43 10.88
N PHE A 130 -6.39 1.27 10.51
CA PHE A 130 -4.95 1.02 10.61
C PHE A 130 -4.17 1.93 9.66
N THR A 131 -4.65 2.11 8.42
CA THR A 131 -4.12 3.09 7.48
C THR A 131 -4.20 4.52 8.03
N GLU A 132 -5.33 4.90 8.63
CA GLU A 132 -5.47 6.24 9.23
C GLU A 132 -4.46 6.50 10.35
N TYR A 133 -4.19 5.50 11.19
CA TYR A 133 -3.16 5.63 12.23
C TYR A 133 -1.76 5.82 11.63
N ILE A 134 -1.42 5.08 10.58
CA ILE A 134 -0.16 5.26 9.86
C ILE A 134 -0.05 6.70 9.35
N GLU A 135 -1.08 7.23 8.68
CA GLU A 135 -1.07 8.60 8.17
C GLU A 135 -0.88 9.63 9.29
N ARG A 136 -1.59 9.47 10.41
CA ARG A 136 -1.43 10.35 11.58
C ARG A 136 -0.01 10.32 12.15
N PHE A 137 0.62 9.15 12.18
CA PHE A 137 2.01 9.01 12.65
C PHE A 137 3.01 9.64 11.69
N ARG A 138 2.79 9.47 10.37
CA ARG A 138 3.58 10.18 9.35
C ARG A 138 3.53 11.68 9.57
N LEU A 139 2.34 12.26 9.75
CA LEU A 139 2.17 13.69 10.04
C LEU A 139 2.90 14.11 11.31
N SER A 140 2.77 13.33 12.40
CA SER A 140 3.45 13.67 13.66
C SER A 140 4.98 13.61 13.58
N ASN A 141 5.53 12.87 12.62
CA ASN A 141 6.97 12.79 12.34
C ASN A 141 7.42 13.79 11.26
N GLY A 142 6.57 14.76 10.90
CA GLY A 142 6.88 15.76 9.88
C GLY A 142 6.94 15.22 8.45
N ARG A 143 6.39 14.02 8.19
CA ARG A 143 6.32 13.43 6.85
C ARG A 143 5.05 13.85 6.13
N HIS A 144 5.15 13.89 4.80
CA HIS A 144 4.00 14.13 3.93
C HIS A 144 3.06 12.92 3.88
N VAL A 145 1.76 13.21 3.82
CA VAL A 145 0.69 12.23 3.59
C VAL A 145 0.09 12.52 2.22
N ASP A 146 0.33 11.61 1.27
CA ASP A 146 -0.14 11.73 -0.11
C ASP A 146 -1.63 11.35 -0.29
N HIS A 147 -2.31 10.90 0.78
CA HIS A 147 -3.65 10.32 0.76
C HIS A 147 -3.85 9.34 -0.41
N SER A 148 -2.83 8.50 -0.64
CA SER A 148 -2.81 7.52 -1.71
C SER A 148 -3.41 6.22 -1.20
N PHE A 149 -4.50 5.79 -1.85
CA PHE A 149 -5.16 4.53 -1.54
C PHE A 149 -5.18 3.63 -2.76
N PHE A 150 -5.19 2.32 -2.52
CA PHE A 150 -5.53 1.37 -3.58
C PHE A 150 -6.97 1.59 -4.03
N SER A 151 -7.14 1.78 -5.34
CA SER A 151 -8.45 1.92 -5.99
C SER A 151 -8.62 0.80 -7.00
N LEU A 152 -9.86 0.42 -7.30
CA LEU A 152 -10.15 -0.23 -8.58
C LEU A 152 -9.65 0.72 -9.67
N LEU A 153 -8.74 0.26 -10.52
CA LEU A 153 -8.39 1.01 -11.71
C LEU A 153 -9.62 0.91 -12.61
N ALA A 154 -10.28 2.03 -12.91
CA ALA A 154 -11.24 2.04 -14.00
C ALA A 154 -10.54 1.41 -15.22
N PRO A 155 -11.20 0.51 -15.99
CA PRO A 155 -10.62 0.03 -17.22
C PRO A 155 -10.16 1.25 -18.02
N SER A 156 -8.91 1.22 -18.48
CA SER A 156 -8.35 2.29 -19.31
C SER A 156 -9.41 2.64 -20.36
N PRO A 157 -9.81 3.91 -20.53
CA PRO A 157 -10.78 4.25 -21.56
C PRO A 157 -10.17 3.75 -22.86
N THR A 158 -10.76 2.69 -23.42
CA THR A 158 -10.45 2.24 -24.76
C THR A 158 -10.63 3.49 -25.61
N ALA A 159 -9.56 3.94 -26.27
CA ALA A 159 -9.67 5.08 -27.18
C ALA A 159 -10.92 4.84 -28.04
N PRO A 160 -11.84 5.82 -28.16
CA PRO A 160 -13.04 5.62 -28.94
C PRO A 160 -12.64 5.10 -30.33
N PRO A 161 -13.34 4.10 -30.89
CA PRO A 161 -13.02 3.60 -32.21
C PRO A 161 -12.95 4.80 -33.16
N CYS A 162 -11.85 4.88 -33.91
CA CYS A 162 -11.64 5.93 -34.89
C CYS A 162 -12.92 6.03 -35.76
N PRO A 163 -13.54 7.22 -35.90
CA PRO A 163 -14.71 7.34 -36.76
C PRO A 163 -14.33 6.85 -38.16
N PRO A 164 -15.23 6.13 -38.87
CA PRO A 164 -14.97 5.74 -40.24
C PRO A 164 -14.62 7.00 -41.06
N PRO A 165 -13.70 6.90 -42.04
CA PRO A 165 -13.36 8.04 -42.88
C PRO A 165 -14.65 8.60 -43.49
N ALA A 166 -14.83 9.91 -43.39
CA ALA A 166 -16.01 10.58 -43.92
C ALA A 166 -16.14 10.28 -45.42
N ASP A 167 -17.30 9.77 -45.82
CA ASP A 167 -17.65 9.55 -47.21
C ASP A 167 -17.40 10.83 -48.01
N THR A 168 -16.64 10.67 -49.09
CA THR A 168 -16.27 11.76 -50.00
C THR A 168 -17.55 12.33 -50.60
N PRO A 169 -17.75 13.67 -50.63
CA PRO A 169 -18.96 14.25 -51.20
C PRO A 169 -19.08 13.87 -52.69
N PRO A 170 -20.31 13.65 -53.20
CA PRO A 170 -20.49 13.33 -54.61
C PRO A 170 -20.04 14.52 -55.46
N THR A 171 -19.13 14.24 -56.40
CA THR A 171 -18.69 15.19 -57.44
C THR A 171 -19.89 15.58 -58.32
N PRO A 172 -20.03 16.86 -58.72
CA PRO A 172 -21.11 17.34 -59.59
C PRO A 172 -21.10 16.72 -60.99
#